data_AF-A0A4R2BXN0-F1
#
_entry.id   AF-A0A4R2BXN0-F1
#
_cell.length_a   1.000
_cell.length_b   1.000
_cell.length_c   1.000
_cell.angle_alpha   90.00
_cell.angle_beta   90.00
_cell.angle_gamma   90.00
#
_symmetry.space_group_name_H-M   'P 1'
#
loop_
_entity.id
_entity.type
_entity.pdbx_description
1 polymer ?
#
loop_
_entity_poly.entity_id
_entity_poly.type
_entity_poly.pdbx_seq_one_letter_code
_entity_poly.pdbx_strand_id
1 'polypeptide(L)' 'MYRAMGQELPRTKRILELNPEHALVTGLRTAHEANADDPALAEAAELLYGMALLAESGELADPPRFTRLLADRLARSL' A
#
# COMPACT_ATOMS: atom_id res chain seq x y z
N MET A 1 -27.84 -9.58 4.06
CA MET A 1 -29.06 -9.48 3.22
C MET A 1 -28.76 -9.08 1.77
N TYR A 2 -28.03 -7.98 1.49
CA TYR A 2 -27.77 -7.54 0.10
C TYR A 2 -27.02 -8.55 -0.80
N ARG A 3 -25.97 -9.21 -0.29
CA ARG A 3 -25.17 -10.19 -1.06
C ARG A 3 -25.96 -11.46 -1.45
N ALA A 4 -27.05 -11.76 -0.73
CA ALA A 4 -27.91 -12.92 -0.96
C ALA A 4 -28.97 -12.70 -2.06
N MET A 5 -29.12 -11.46 -2.55
CA MET A 5 -30.11 -11.07 -3.56
C MET A 5 -29.49 -10.84 -4.95
N GLY A 6 -28.23 -11.24 -5.16
CA GLY A 6 -27.54 -11.09 -6.45
C GLY A 6 -27.24 -9.63 -6.86
N GLN A 7 -27.46 -8.67 -5.96
CA GLN A 7 -27.11 -7.27 -6.18
C GLN A 7 -25.62 -7.07 -5.93
N GLU A 8 -24.90 -6.56 -6.93
CA GLU A 8 -23.54 -6.06 -6.75
C GLU A 8 -23.58 -4.93 -5.72
N LEU A 9 -23.03 -5.18 -4.55
CA LEU A 9 -22.83 -4.14 -3.55
C LEU A 9 -21.83 -3.13 -4.13
N PRO A 10 -22.12 -1.81 -4.07
CA PRO A 10 -21.17 -0.81 -4.52
C PRO A 10 -19.85 -1.00 -3.79
N ARG A 11 -18.74 -0.99 -4.54
CA ARG A 11 -17.39 -1.09 -3.97
C ARG A 11 -17.10 0.19 -3.18
N THR A 12 -17.27 0.14 -1.86
CA THR A 12 -16.86 1.22 -0.97
C THR A 12 -15.33 1.24 -0.89
N LYS A 13 -14.72 2.37 -1.26
CA LYS A 13 -13.28 2.57 -1.06
C LYS A 13 -12.97 2.70 0.43
N ARG A 14 -11.90 2.06 0.89
CA ARG A 14 -11.39 2.24 2.26
C ARG A 14 -10.59 3.54 2.37
N ILE A 15 -10.52 4.09 3.58
CA ILE A 15 -9.65 5.22 3.92
C ILE A 15 -8.31 4.63 4.40
N LEU A 16 -7.20 5.09 3.83
CA LEU A 16 -5.87 4.77 4.34
C LEU A 16 -5.44 5.88 5.29
N GLU A 17 -5.36 5.57 6.59
CA GLU A 17 -4.89 6.51 7.60
C GLU A 17 -3.37 6.41 7.74
N LEU A 18 -2.68 7.56 7.75
CA LEU A 18 -1.22 7.63 7.86
C LEU A 18 -0.82 8.27 9.19
N ASN A 19 0.17 7.68 9.86
CA ASN A 19 0.81 8.32 11.00
C ASN A 19 1.90 9.29 10.51
N PRO A 20 1.73 10.61 10.69
CA PRO A 20 2.67 11.61 10.18
C PRO A 20 4.04 11.60 10.87
N GLU A 21 4.15 10.99 12.05
CA GLU A 21 5.39 10.90 12.84
C GLU A 21 6.20 9.64 12.52
N HIS A 22 5.63 8.67 11.80
CA HIS A 22 6.32 7.43 11.48
C HIS A 22 7.41 7.66 10.42
N ALA A 23 8.61 7.12 10.65
CA ALA A 23 9.79 7.31 9.80
C ALA A 23 9.56 6.97 8.31
N LEU A 24 8.76 5.94 8.01
CA LEU A 24 8.39 5.60 6.64
C LEU A 24 7.54 6.69 5.96
N VAL A 25 6.59 7.29 6.68
CA VAL A 25 5.69 8.32 6.14
C VAL A 25 6.45 9.62 5.93
N THR A 26 7.33 9.99 6.86
CA THR A 26 8.19 11.16 6.71
C THR A 26 9.18 10.98 5.56
N GLY A 27 9.78 9.80 5.43
CA GLY A 27 10.67 9.46 4.30
C GLY A 27 9.95 9.52 2.95
N LEU A 28 8.74 8.97 2.84
CA LEU A 28 7.91 9.07 1.63
C LEU A 28 7.61 10.53 1.27
N ARG A 29 7.25 11.37 2.25
CA ARG A 29 6.99 12.79 2.02
C ARG A 29 8.24 13.51 1.48
N THR A 30 9.39 13.34 2.13
CA THR A 30 10.65 13.96 1.68
C THR A 30 11.06 13.48 0.29
N ALA A 31 10.92 12.18 0.00
CA ALA A 31 11.21 11.64 -1.32
C ALA A 31 10.28 12.21 -2.40
N HIS A 32 8.98 12.34 -2.10
CA HIS A 32 7.99 12.96 -2.98
C HIS A 32 8.31 14.44 -3.25
N GLU A 33 8.70 15.20 -2.22
CA GLU A 33 9.10 16.61 -2.37
C GLU A 33 10.35 16.77 -3.25
N ALA A 34 11.28 15.81 -3.20
CA ALA A 34 12.50 15.83 -4.00
C ALA A 34 12.26 15.41 -5.46
N ASN A 35 11.49 14.34 -5.69
CA ASN A 35 11.13 13.86 -7.01
C ASN A 35 9.85 13.01 -6.96
N ALA A 36 8.71 13.64 -7.28
CA ALA A 36 7.41 12.97 -7.27
C ALA A 36 7.28 11.88 -8.35
N ASP A 37 8.08 11.95 -9.42
CA ASP A 37 8.03 11.02 -10.55
C ASP A 37 8.96 9.81 -10.37
N ASP A 38 9.65 9.68 -9.22
CA ASP A 38 10.49 8.52 -8.94
C ASP A 38 9.62 7.24 -8.83
N PRO A 39 9.82 6.22 -9.70
CA PRO A 39 9.09 4.96 -9.61
C PRO A 39 9.24 4.29 -8.24
N ALA A 40 10.36 4.48 -7.57
CA ALA A 40 10.66 3.91 -6.27
C ALA A 40 9.72 4.42 -5.16
N LEU A 41 9.14 5.62 -5.35
CA LEU A 41 8.15 6.22 -4.46
C LEU A 41 6.80 5.50 -4.57
N ALA A 42 6.34 5.23 -5.79
CA ALA A 42 5.12 4.48 -6.03
C ALA A 42 5.21 3.05 -5.48
N GLU A 43 6.35 2.37 -5.68
CA GLU A 43 6.61 1.05 -5.08
C GLU A 43 6.54 1.08 -3.54
N ALA A 44 7.13 2.09 -2.91
CA ALA A 44 7.13 2.21 -1.45
C ALA A 44 5.73 2.54 -0.90
N ALA A 45 4.96 3.38 -1.59
CA ALA A 45 3.57 3.65 -1.24
C ALA A 45 2.69 2.40 -1.38
N GLU A 46 2.91 1.58 -2.42
CA GLU A 46 2.22 0.31 -2.63
C GLU A 46 2.52 -0.70 -1.51
N LEU A 47 3.79 -0.83 -1.10
CA LEU A 47 4.16 -1.67 0.03
C LEU A 47 3.54 -1.18 1.34
N LEU A 48 3.52 0.15 1.60
CA LEU A 48 2.85 0.72 2.76
C LEU A 48 1.37 0.37 2.78
N TYR A 49 0.68 0.52 1.65
CA TYR A 49 -0.73 0.17 1.52
C TYR A 49 -0.97 -1.32 1.74
N GLY A 50 -0.15 -2.20 1.16
CA GLY A 50 -0.24 -3.64 1.35
C GLY A 50 -0.05 -4.06 2.81
N MET A 51 0.92 -3.44 3.52
CA MET A 51 1.11 -3.68 4.95
C MET A 51 -0.11 -3.24 5.78
N ALA A 52 -0.70 -2.09 5.46
CA ALA A 52 -1.91 -1.61 6.15
C ALA A 52 -3.11 -2.56 5.94
N LEU A 53 -3.32 -3.04 4.70
CA LEU A 53 -4.34 -4.05 4.41
C LEU A 53 -4.14 -5.31 5.25
N LEU A 54 -2.92 -5.86 5.28
CA LEU A 54 -2.62 -7.07 6.03
C LEU A 54 -2.81 -6.88 7.55
N ALA A 55 -2.44 -5.71 8.08
CA ALA A 55 -2.60 -5.39 9.50
C ALA A 55 -4.08 -5.39 9.93
N GLU A 56 -4.99 -5.00 9.03
CA GLU A 56 -6.45 -5.05 9.25
C GLU A 56 -7.08 -6.41 8.88
N SER A 57 -6.28 -7.46 8.66
CA SER A 57 -6.75 -8.76 8.14
C SER A 57 -7.48 -8.66 6.79
N GLY A 58 -7.12 -7.65 5.99
CA GLY A 58 -7.57 -7.48 4.62
C GLY A 58 -6.82 -8.38 3.63
N GLU A 59 -7.38 -8.48 2.43
CA GLU A 59 -6.78 -9.24 1.33
C GLU A 59 -5.98 -8.30 0.42
N LEU A 60 -4.79 -8.75 0.00
CA LEU A 60 -4.03 -8.09 -1.06
C LEU A 60 -4.70 -8.34 -2.40
N ALA A 61 -4.81 -7.31 -3.24
CA ALA A 61 -5.34 -7.45 -4.59
C ALA A 61 -4.42 -8.30 -5.50
N ASP A 62 -3.11 -8.21 -5.28
CA ASP A 62 -2.08 -8.98 -6.01
C ASP A 62 -0.95 -9.41 -5.04
N PRO A 63 -1.12 -10.55 -4.33
CA PRO A 63 -0.11 -11.04 -3.39
C PRO A 63 1.26 -11.31 -4.04
N PRO A 64 1.37 -11.95 -5.22
CA PRO A 64 2.66 -12.16 -5.89
C PRO A 64 3.42 -10.85 -6.18
N ARG A 65 2.71 -9.80 -6.60
CA ARG A 65 3.33 -8.47 -6.82
C ARG A 65 3.86 -7.88 -5.52
N PHE A 66 3.08 -7.92 -4.44
CA PHE A 66 3.51 -7.44 -3.13
C PHE A 66 4.79 -8.16 -2.66
N THR A 67 4.83 -9.49 -2.72
CA THR A 67 6.00 -10.28 -2.32
C THR A 67 7.23 -9.95 -3.16
N ARG A 68 7.06 -9.78 -4.48
CA ARG A 68 8.16 -9.39 -5.37
C ARG A 68 8.71 -8.01 -5.03
N LEU A 69 7.84 -7.01 -4.89
CA LEU A 69 8.25 -5.65 -4.51
C LEU A 69 8.99 -5.62 -3.18
N LEU A 70 8.52 -6.40 -2.19
CA LEU A 70 9.16 -6.50 -0.89
C LEU A 70 10.55 -7.12 -1.01
N ALA A 71 10.67 -8.25 -1.72
CA ALA A 71 11.96 -8.91 -1.93
C ALA A 71 12.96 -8.00 -2.66
N ASP A 72 12.53 -7.35 -3.74
CA ASP A 72 13.38 -6.43 -4.52
C ASP A 72 13.82 -5.22 -3.69
N ARG A 73 12.94 -4.70 -2.80
CA ARG A 73 13.32 -3.61 -1.88
C ARG A 73 14.32 -4.05 -0.82
N LEU A 74 14.15 -5.22 -0.22
CA LEU A 74 15.09 -5.76 0.75
C LEU A 74 16.45 -6.03 0.11
N ALA A 75 16.49 -6.61 -1.09
CA ALA A 75 17.73 -6.90 -1.81
C ALA A 75 18.55 -5.64 -2.12
N ARG A 76 17.89 -4.52 -2.43
CA ARG A 76 18.55 -3.21 -2.67
C ARG A 76 19.11 -2.54 -1.41
N SER A 77 18.76 -3.04 -0.22
CA SER A 77 19.19 -2.49 1.07
C SER A 77 20.35 -3.27 1.73
N LEU A 78 20.82 -4.33 1.07
CA LEU A 78 22.01 -5.11 1.43
C LEU A 78 23.24 -4.55 0.72
#